data_AF-A0A9W4J9J8-F1
#
_entry.id   AF-A0A9W4J9J8-F1
#
_cell.length_a   1.000
_cell.length_b   1.000
_cell.length_c   1.000
_cell.angle_alpha   90.00
_cell.angle_beta   90.00
_cell.angle_gamma   90.00
#
_symmetry.space_group_name_H-M   'P 1'
#
loop_
_entity.id
_entity.type
_entity.pdbx_description
1 polymer ?
#
loop_
_entity_poly.entity_id
_entity_poly.type
_entity_poly.pdbx_seq_one_letter_code
_entity_poly.pdbx_strand_id
1 'polypeptide(L)'
;MAEPRTLPPGSKLWLLNLGFLDIDAAYVLSGSNVPRPGTKIPHEHENRQCLMIAGLLYHPHVGLVLFDAGSCEDVIKSWNEEFFECAPRT
;
A
#
# COMPACT_ATOMS: atom_id res chain seq x y z
N MET A 1 -17.80 15.73 -19.64
CA MET A 1 -16.70 14.81 -19.28
C MET A 1 -16.06 14.36 -20.58
N ALA A 2 -14.73 14.35 -20.67
CA ALA A 2 -14.07 13.83 -21.86
C ALA A 2 -14.29 12.30 -21.93
N GLU A 3 -14.61 11.79 -23.11
CA GLU A 3 -14.69 10.35 -23.38
C GLU A 3 -13.40 9.64 -22.91
N PRO A 4 -13.48 8.46 -22.27
CA PRO A 4 -12.29 7.72 -21.86
C PRO A 4 -11.47 7.36 -23.10
N ARG A 5 -10.24 7.88 -23.19
CA ARG A 5 -9.34 7.54 -24.29
C ARG A 5 -8.64 6.23 -23.97
N THR A 6 -8.74 5.27 -24.88
CA THR A 6 -7.95 4.03 -24.83
C THR A 6 -6.48 4.33 -25.04
N LEU A 7 -5.60 3.51 -24.47
CA LEU A 7 -4.16 3.58 -24.75
C LEU A 7 -3.90 3.22 -26.23
N PRO A 8 -2.92 3.87 -26.89
CA PRO A 8 -2.63 3.59 -28.28
C PRO A 8 -2.12 2.15 -28.46
N PRO A 9 -2.32 1.54 -29.65
CA PRO A 9 -1.80 0.22 -29.96
C PRO A 9 -0.30 0.10 -29.69
N GLY A 10 0.12 -1.03 -29.11
CA GLY A 10 1.52 -1.25 -28.71
C GLY A 10 1.86 -0.79 -27.29
N SER A 11 0.92 -0.17 -26.57
CA SER A 11 1.08 0.11 -25.14
C SER A 11 1.18 -1.18 -24.33
N LYS A 12 1.95 -1.14 -23.24
CA LYS A 12 2.14 -2.28 -22.33
C LYS A 12 2.04 -1.83 -20.88
N LEU A 13 1.49 -2.68 -20.03
CA LEU A 13 1.42 -2.47 -18.58
C LEU A 13 2.08 -3.65 -17.86
N TRP A 14 2.99 -3.34 -16.95
CA TRP A 14 3.52 -4.30 -15.99
C TRP A 14 3.06 -3.90 -14.60
N LEU A 15 2.56 -4.88 -13.85
CA LEU A 15 2.35 -4.75 -12.41
C LEU A 15 3.59 -5.28 -11.70
N LEU A 16 4.28 -4.40 -10.99
CA LEU A 16 5.50 -4.71 -10.28
C LEU A 16 5.15 -5.10 -8.85
N ASN A 17 5.59 -6.27 -8.41
CA ASN A 17 5.53 -6.66 -7.00
C ASN A 17 6.72 -6.01 -6.28
N LEU A 18 6.44 -5.09 -5.35
CA LEU A 18 7.45 -4.36 -4.60
C LEU A 18 7.63 -4.87 -3.16
N GLY A 19 7.16 -6.09 -2.89
CA GLY A 19 7.18 -6.69 -1.55
C GLY A 19 5.90 -6.42 -0.76
N PHE A 20 5.96 -6.71 0.53
CA PHE A 20 4.81 -6.67 1.42
C PHE A 20 5.05 -5.75 2.61
N LEU A 21 4.00 -5.09 3.06
CA LEU A 21 3.93 -4.33 4.29
C LEU A 21 2.96 -5.03 5.25
N ASP A 22 3.42 -5.37 6.45
CA ASP A 22 2.54 -5.83 7.51
C ASP A 22 1.92 -4.62 8.20
N ILE A 23 0.60 -4.56 8.23
CA ILE A 23 -0.16 -3.42 8.77
C ILE A 23 -1.36 -3.90 9.58
N ASP A 24 -1.70 -3.17 10.63
CA ASP A 24 -2.91 -3.43 11.42
C ASP A 24 -4.15 -3.42 10.51
N ALA A 25 -5.01 -4.44 10.65
CA ALA A 25 -6.19 -4.63 9.82
C ALA A 25 -7.13 -3.43 9.84
N ALA A 26 -7.11 -2.58 10.88
CA ALA A 26 -7.97 -1.41 10.99
C ALA A 26 -7.61 -0.30 9.99
N TYR A 27 -6.36 -0.26 9.50
CA TYR A 27 -5.96 0.67 8.43
C TYR A 27 -6.56 0.31 7.07
N VAL A 28 -6.85 -0.97 6.85
CA VAL A 28 -7.39 -1.48 5.57
C VAL A 28 -8.89 -1.67 5.64
N LEU A 29 -9.38 -2.17 6.77
CA LEU A 29 -10.77 -2.53 7.03
C LEU A 29 -11.26 -1.74 8.24
N SER A 30 -11.97 -0.65 7.96
CA SER A 30 -12.51 0.22 9.00
C SER A 30 -13.30 -0.58 10.04
N GLY A 31 -12.86 -0.49 11.31
CA GLY A 31 -13.52 -1.13 12.44
C GLY A 31 -13.13 -2.59 12.72
N SER A 32 -12.19 -3.17 11.98
CA SER A 32 -11.80 -4.60 12.12
C SER A 32 -11.25 -4.97 13.50
N ASN A 33 -10.59 -4.04 14.19
CA ASN A 33 -10.03 -4.24 15.55
C ASN A 33 -10.86 -3.58 16.67
N VAL A 34 -12.12 -3.18 16.41
CA VAL A 34 -13.00 -2.62 17.45
C VAL A 34 -13.35 -3.72 18.47
N PRO A 35 -13.16 -3.49 19.79
CA PRO A 35 -13.49 -4.46 20.83
C PRO A 35 -14.97 -4.86 20.78
N ARG A 36 -15.25 -6.15 20.93
CA ARG A 36 -16.62 -6.67 21.04
C ARG A 36 -17.03 -6.80 22.51
N PRO A 37 -18.33 -6.77 22.84
CA PRO A 37 -18.80 -7.02 24.20
C PRO A 37 -18.24 -8.35 24.73
N GLY A 38 -17.57 -8.30 25.88
CA GLY A 38 -16.93 -9.47 26.49
C GLY A 38 -15.48 -9.72 26.07
N THR A 39 -14.91 -8.93 25.15
CA THR A 39 -13.48 -8.97 24.83
C THR A 39 -12.65 -8.45 26.01
N LYS A 40 -11.66 -9.22 26.46
CA LYS A 40 -10.66 -8.77 27.45
C LYS A 40 -9.68 -7.81 26.78
N ILE A 41 -9.37 -6.71 27.45
CA ILE A 41 -8.40 -5.71 26.99
C ILE A 41 -7.12 -5.85 27.84
N PRO A 42 -5.92 -5.86 27.23
CA PRO A 42 -5.66 -5.72 25.79
C PRO A 42 -6.00 -7.00 25.02
N HIS A 43 -6.54 -6.83 23.81
CA HIS A 43 -6.70 -7.92 22.84
C HIS A 43 -5.66 -7.76 21.74
N GLU A 44 -5.24 -8.89 21.19
CA GLU A 44 -4.33 -8.90 20.06
C GLU A 44 -5.03 -8.33 18.82
N HIS A 45 -4.38 -7.37 18.16
CA HIS A 45 -4.86 -6.79 16.92
C HIS A 45 -4.52 -7.72 15.75
N GLU A 46 -5.46 -7.89 14.83
CA GLU A 46 -5.17 -8.59 13.58
C GLU A 46 -4.23 -7.74 12.73
N ASN A 47 -3.11 -8.32 12.29
CA ASN A 47 -2.23 -7.75 11.28
C ASN A 47 -2.48 -8.41 9.92
N ARG A 48 -2.38 -7.61 8.86
CA ARG A 48 -2.59 -8.01 7.47
C ARG A 48 -1.32 -7.73 6.68
N GLN A 49 -0.95 -8.71 5.86
CA GLN A 49 0.11 -8.54 4.88
C GLN A 49 -0.46 -7.88 3.61
N CYS A 50 -0.01 -6.67 3.30
CA CYS A 50 -0.43 -5.89 2.14
C CYS A 50 0.65 -5.88 1.06
N LEU A 51 0.31 -6.33 -0.15
CA LEU A 51 1.19 -6.27 -1.30
C LEU A 51 1.34 -4.82 -1.78
N MET A 52 2.58 -4.34 -1.88
CA MET A 52 2.89 -3.07 -2.53
C MET A 52 3.05 -3.30 -4.03
N ILE A 53 2.37 -2.48 -4.84
CA ILE A 53 2.41 -2.56 -6.30
C ILE A 53 2.82 -1.24 -6.91
N ALA A 54 3.58 -1.29 -8.00
CA ALA A 54 3.74 -0.18 -8.92
C ALA A 54 3.28 -0.57 -10.33
N GLY A 55 2.80 0.40 -11.09
CA GLY A 55 2.43 0.24 -12.49
C GLY A 55 3.50 0.83 -13.39
N LEU A 56 4.16 0.00 -14.21
CA LEU A 56 5.00 0.50 -15.29
C LEU A 56 4.19 0.48 -16.59
N LEU A 57 3.90 1.65 -17.13
CA LEU A 57 3.19 1.82 -18.39
C LEU A 57 4.19 2.21 -19.48
N TYR A 58 4.26 1.45 -20.56
CA TYR A 58 4.87 1.91 -21.81
C TYR A 58 3.79 2.52 -22.70
N HIS A 59 3.96 3.80 -23.04
CA HIS A 59 3.14 4.52 -24.01
C HIS A 59 3.99 4.86 -25.27
N PRO A 60 3.65 4.34 -26.46
CA PRO A 60 4.43 4.49 -27.71
C PRO A 60 4.94 5.89 -28.04
N HIS A 61 4.19 6.95 -27.72
CA HIS A 61 4.56 8.33 -28.03
C HIS A 61 5.27 9.07 -26.89
N VAL A 62 5.26 8.52 -25.67
CA VAL A 62 5.71 9.22 -24.45
C VAL A 62 6.86 8.47 -23.76
N GLY A 63 6.97 7.16 -23.98
CA GLY A 63 7.94 6.30 -23.33
C GLY A 63 7.36 5.62 -22.08
N LEU A 64 8.22 5.35 -21.11
CA LEU A 64 7.84 4.70 -19.86
C LEU A 64 7.30 5.71 -18.85
N VAL A 65 6.19 5.34 -18.21
CA VAL A 65 5.55 6.07 -17.13
C VAL A 65 5.47 5.13 -15.95
N LEU A 66 6.02 5.54 -14.81
CA LEU A 66 5.94 4.79 -13.56
C LEU A 66 4.85 5.42 -12.69
N PHE A 67 3.89 4.60 -12.26
CA PHE A 67 2.88 4.93 -11.27
C PHE A 67 3.24 4.24 -9.96
N ASP A 68 3.51 5.04 -8.93
CA ASP A 68 4.02 4.64 -7.61
C ASP A 68 5.44 4.01 -7.67
N ALA A 69 6.16 4.06 -6.56
CA ALA A 69 7.51 3.53 -6.41
C ALA A 69 7.68 2.62 -5.18
N GLY A 70 6.61 2.40 -4.40
CA GLY A 70 6.67 1.60 -3.18
C GLY A 70 7.44 2.29 -2.06
N SER A 71 8.11 1.48 -1.23
CA SER A 71 8.79 1.95 -0.02
C SER A 71 10.25 2.35 -0.29
N CYS A 72 10.79 3.25 0.55
CA CYS A 72 12.23 3.48 0.64
C CYS A 72 12.94 2.22 1.16
N GLU A 73 14.21 2.03 0.77
CA GLU A 73 15.03 0.90 1.25
C GLU A 73 15.24 0.92 2.77
N ASP A 74 15.46 2.11 3.34
CA ASP A 74 15.61 2.32 4.79
C ASP A 74 14.42 3.14 5.31
N VAL A 75 13.32 2.44 5.56
CA VAL A 75 12.06 3.04 6.05
C VAL A 75 12.25 3.72 7.40
N ILE A 76 13.04 3.12 8.29
CA ILE A 76 13.28 3.63 9.65
C ILE A 76 13.96 5.00 9.59
N LYS A 77 14.93 5.16 8.69
CA LYS A 77 15.62 6.44 8.50
C LYS A 77 14.81 7.46 7.68
N SER A 78 13.93 6.97 6.81
CA SER A 78 13.23 7.81 5.83
C SER A 78 11.87 8.31 6.30
N TRP A 79 11.21 7.58 7.20
CA TRP A 79 9.91 7.97 7.76
C TRP A 79 10.12 8.65 9.12
N ASN A 80 9.25 9.59 9.48
CA ASN A 80 9.43 10.31 10.74
C ASN A 80 9.21 9.38 11.95
N GLU A 81 9.91 9.65 13.04
CA GLU A 81 9.81 8.86 14.28
C GLU A 81 8.36 8.79 14.80
N GLU A 82 7.57 9.85 14.59
CA GLU A 82 6.16 9.91 15.00
C GLU A 82 5.30 8.86 14.30
N PHE A 83 5.65 8.43 13.07
CA PHE A 83 4.91 7.36 12.39
C PHE A 83 5.07 6.01 13.10
N PHE A 84 6.23 5.77 13.72
CA PHE A 84 6.50 4.54 14.47
C PHE A 84 5.90 4.54 15.87
N GLU A 85 5.58 5.72 16.43
CA GLU A 85 4.90 5.84 17.73
C GLU A 85 3.45 5.29 17.70
N CYS A 86 2.82 5.29 16.53
CA CYS A 86 1.48 4.76 16.31
C CYS A 86 1.45 3.23 16.12
N ALA A 87 2.60 2.61 15.88
CA ALA A 87 2.70 1.17 15.64
C ALA A 87 2.70 0.40 16.99
N PRO A 88 2.03 -0.75 17.09
CA PRO A 88 2.10 -1.58 18.28
C PRO A 88 3.56 -1.93 18.57
N ARG A 89 4.05 -1.60 19.76
CA ARG A 89 5.36 -2.08 20.23
C ARG A 89 5.17 -3.53 20.68
N THR A 90 6.03 -4.42 20.18
CA THR A 90 6.08 -5.85 20.54
C THR A 90 6.19 -6.06 22.05
#